data_AF-A0A7W5IPK3-F1
#
_entry.id   AF-A0A7W5IPK3-F1
#
_cell.length_a   1.000
_cell.length_b   1.000
_cell.length_c   1.000
_cell.angle_alpha   90.00
_cell.angle_beta   90.00
_cell.angle_gamma   90.00
#
_symmetry.space_group_name_H-M   'P 1'
#
loop_
_entity.id
_entity.type
_entity.pdbx_description
1 polymer ?
#
loop_
_entity_poly.entity_id
_entity_poly.type
_entity_poly.pdbx_seq_one_letter_code
_entity_poly.pdbx_strand_id
1 'polypeptide(L)' 'MPSVQMNPLTTASRPNIPADDAESLLTLARSAGMLVTLDGQIGREKYQSVSGSLVAFQRFATALREALSVPRPH' A
#
# COMPACT_ATOMS: atom_id res chain seq x y z
N MET A 1 18.76 -14.86 -31.20
CA MET A 1 18.10 -13.67 -30.61
C MET A 1 16.83 -14.15 -29.93
N PRO A 2 16.78 -14.33 -28.59
CA PRO A 2 15.54 -14.69 -27.92
C PRO A 2 14.66 -13.43 -27.81
N SER A 3 13.46 -13.50 -28.38
CA SER A 3 12.44 -12.46 -28.33
C SER A 3 11.96 -12.25 -26.89
N VAL A 4 12.06 -11.02 -26.39
CA VAL A 4 11.50 -10.61 -25.10
C VAL A 4 9.98 -10.62 -25.23
N GLN A 5 9.35 -11.67 -24.69
CA GLN A 5 7.90 -11.75 -24.58
C GLN A 5 7.41 -10.77 -23.52
N MET A 6 6.73 -9.71 -23.95
CA MET A 6 6.07 -8.75 -23.07
C MET A 6 4.79 -9.40 -22.54
N ASN A 7 4.87 -9.99 -21.34
CA ASN A 7 3.66 -10.39 -20.61
C ASN A 7 2.91 -9.12 -20.20
N PRO A 8 1.64 -8.91 -20.62
CA PRO A 8 0.78 -8.00 -19.89
C PRO A 8 0.62 -8.60 -18.49
N LEU A 9 1.15 -7.91 -17.49
CA LEU A 9 0.99 -8.26 -16.09
C LEU A 9 -0.51 -8.38 -15.83
N THR A 10 -0.91 -9.63 -15.57
CA THR A 10 -2.10 -10.09 -14.88
C THR A 10 -3.01 -8.96 -14.37
N THR A 11 -4.26 -8.97 -14.83
CA THR A 11 -5.37 -8.30 -14.13
C THR A 11 -5.40 -8.87 -12.72
N ALA A 12 -4.66 -8.24 -11.81
CA ALA A 12 -4.66 -8.58 -10.40
C ALA A 12 -6.12 -8.47 -9.95
N SER A 13 -6.72 -9.60 -9.59
CA SER A 13 -8.01 -9.67 -8.91
C SER A 13 -7.97 -8.65 -7.78
N ARG A 14 -8.65 -7.53 -8.00
CA ARG A 14 -8.55 -6.33 -7.17
C ARG A 14 -8.91 -6.71 -5.74
N PRO A 15 -8.03 -6.55 -4.76
CA PRO A 15 -8.48 -6.62 -3.39
C PRO A 15 -9.46 -5.44 -3.20
N ASN A 16 -10.74 -5.74 -3.00
CA ASN A 16 -11.76 -4.77 -2.61
C ASN A 16 -11.50 -4.38 -1.16
N ILE A 17 -10.40 -3.66 -0.93
CA ILE A 17 -10.05 -3.12 0.38
C ILE A 17 -11.02 -1.96 0.61
N PRO A 18 -11.82 -1.98 1.68
CA PRO A 18 -12.68 -0.86 2.04
C PRO A 18 -11.84 0.42 2.05
N ALA A 19 -12.33 1.51 1.46
CA ALA A 19 -11.56 2.74 1.30
C ALA A 19 -11.03 3.30 2.65
N ASP A 20 -11.69 2.95 3.75
CA ASP A 20 -11.30 3.27 5.12
C ASP A 20 -9.99 2.57 5.55
N ASP A 21 -9.83 1.30 5.17
CA ASP A 21 -8.61 0.53 5.42
C ASP A 21 -7.44 1.04 4.58
N ALA A 22 -7.70 1.51 3.36
CA ALA A 22 -6.67 2.08 2.49
C ALA A 22 -6.12 3.41 3.05
N GLU A 23 -6.98 4.35 3.45
CA GLU A 23 -6.52 5.62 4.07
C GLU A 23 -5.84 5.38 5.42
N SER A 24 -6.30 4.40 6.21
CA SER A 24 -5.63 3.97 7.44
C SER A 24 -4.23 3.43 7.17
N LEU A 25 -4.06 2.60 6.12
CA LEU A 25 -2.76 2.08 5.70
C LEU A 25 -1.79 3.20 5.29
N LEU A 26 -2.27 4.19 4.53
CA LEU A 26 -1.46 5.33 4.10
C LEU A 26 -1.09 6.24 5.28
N THR A 27 -2.00 6.43 6.21
CA THR A 27 -1.75 7.19 7.45
C THR A 27 -0.68 6.52 8.29
N LEU A 28 -0.72 5.19 8.39
CA LEU A 28 0.31 4.41 9.06
C LEU A 28 1.67 4.53 8.36
N ALA A 29 1.71 4.46 7.03
CA ALA A 29 2.93 4.64 6.24
C ALA A 29 3.55 6.03 6.46
N ARG A 30 2.74 7.09 6.44
CA ARG A 30 3.19 8.47 6.72
C ARG A 30 3.72 8.61 8.15
N SER A 31 3.03 8.02 9.12
CA SER A 31 3.44 8.05 10.54
C SER A 31 4.76 7.31 10.77
N ALA A 32 5.03 6.25 10.00
CA ALA A 32 6.28 5.52 10.02
C ALA A 32 7.44 6.26 9.33
N GLY A 33 7.18 7.38 8.65
CA GLY A 33 8.17 8.17 7.91
C GLY A 33 8.35 7.74 6.46
N MET A 34 7.37 7.03 5.88
CA MET A 34 7.35 6.71 4.45
C MET A 34 6.79 7.90 3.66
N LEU A 35 7.37 8.18 2.50
CA LEU A 35 6.83 9.09 1.51
C LEU A 35 5.68 8.41 0.77
N VAL A 36 4.51 9.06 0.76
CA VAL A 36 3.34 8.62 -0.01
C VAL A 36 3.09 9.64 -1.12
N THR A 37 3.21 9.22 -2.37
CA THR A 37 3.05 10.07 -3.55
C THR A 37 1.86 9.61 -4.37
N LEU A 38 1.00 10.52 -4.82
CA LEU A 38 -0.06 10.21 -5.78
C LEU A 38 0.54 10.23 -7.19
N ASP A 39 0.64 9.05 -7.81
CA ASP A 39 1.17 8.84 -9.15
C ASP A 39 0.12 9.18 -10.22
N GLY A 40 -1.15 8.90 -9.93
CA GLY A 40 -2.25 9.24 -10.82
C GLY A 40 -3.62 8.87 -10.25
N GLN A 41 -4.67 9.26 -10.95
CA GLN A 41 -6.04 8.83 -10.65
C GLN A 41 -6.78 8.52 -11.95
N ILE A 42 -7.35 7.32 -12.04
CA ILE A 42 -8.19 6.91 -13.18
C ILE A 42 -9.59 6.63 -12.64
N GLY A 43 -10.55 7.49 -13.01
CA GLY A 43 -11.90 7.44 -12.44
C GLY A 43 -11.89 7.68 -10.93
N ARG A 44 -12.35 6.68 -10.16
CA ARG A 44 -12.34 6.72 -8.68
C ARG A 44 -11.10 6.05 -8.06
N GLU A 45 -10.24 5.46 -8.88
CA GLU A 45 -9.06 4.72 -8.42
C GLU A 45 -7.85 5.64 -8.35
N LYS A 46 -7.26 5.76 -7.16
CA LYS A 46 -6.04 6.54 -6.90
C LYS A 46 -4.84 5.60 -6.89
N TYR A 47 -3.83 5.91 -7.70
CA TYR A 47 -2.56 5.17 -7.76
C TYR A 47 -1.55 5.91 -6.91
N GLN A 48 -1.09 5.28 -5.83
CA GLN A 48 -0.13 5.89 -4.91
C GLN A 48 1.09 5.01 -4.74
N SER A 49 2.26 5.65 -4.82
CA SER A 49 3.56 5.05 -4.60
C SER A 49 3.97 5.34 -3.15
N VAL A 50 4.39 4.30 -2.42
CA VAL A 50 4.93 4.43 -1.06
C VAL A 50 6.42 4.10 -1.11
N SER A 51 7.27 5.02 -0.66
CA SER A 51 8.74 4.89 -0.75
C SER A 51 9.41 5.43 0.50
N GLY A 52 10.54 4.87 0.90
CA GLY A 52 11.24 5.29 2.11
C GLY A 52 12.46 4.44 2.41
N SER A 53 13.13 4.72 3.51
CA SER A 53 14.24 3.89 4.00
C SER A 53 13.72 2.56 4.54
N LEU A 54 14.60 1.55 4.57
CA LEU A 54 14.26 0.25 5.18
C LEU A 54 13.89 0.39 6.66
N VAL A 55 14.47 1.36 7.37
CA VAL A 55 14.13 1.66 8.78
C VAL A 55 12.70 2.17 8.91
N ALA A 56 12.26 3.07 8.03
CA ALA A 56 10.87 3.52 7.99
C ALA A 56 9.91 2.35 7.67
N PHE A 57 10.31 1.47 6.75
CA PHE A 57 9.54 0.27 6.43
C PHE A 57 9.42 -0.69 7.62
N GLN A 58 10.47 -0.88 8.40
CA GLN A 58 10.43 -1.68 9.64
C GLN A 58 9.46 -1.10 10.68
N ARG A 59 9.45 0.24 10.84
CA ARG A 59 8.50 0.93 11.73
C ARG A 59 7.06 0.73 11.26
N PHE A 60 6.82 0.87 9.96
CA PHE A 60 5.52 0.61 9.35
C PHE A 60 5.04 -0.82 9.61
N ALA A 61 5.89 -1.82 9.36
CA ALA A 61 5.53 -3.22 9.57
C ALA A 61 5.22 -3.53 11.05
N THR A 62 5.94 -2.89 11.98
CA THR A 62 5.66 -3.02 13.42
C THR A 62 4.31 -2.43 13.78
N ALA A 63 4.05 -1.19 13.37
CA ALA A 63 2.81 -0.49 13.64
C ALA A 63 1.60 -1.19 12.96
N LEU A 64 1.81 -1.82 11.80
CA LEU A 64 0.80 -2.60 11.10
C LEU A 64 0.44 -3.86 11.89
N ARG A 65 1.45 -4.57 12.42
CA ARG A 65 1.21 -5.73 13.27
C ARG A 65 0.44 -5.36 14.53
N GLU A 66 0.75 -4.23 15.16
CA GLU A 66 0.01 -3.74 16.33
C GLU A 66 -1.44 -3.40 15.99
N ALA A 67 -1.66 -2.69 14.88
CA ALA A 67 -3.00 -2.34 14.39
C ALA A 67 -3.86 -3.59 14.09
N LEU A 68 -3.25 -4.65 13.56
CA LEU A 68 -3.93 -5.93 13.29
C LEU A 68 -4.09 -6.80 14.55
N SER A 69 -3.28 -6.57 15.58
CA SER A 69 -3.33 -7.32 16.83
C SER A 69 -4.31 -6.73 17.84
N VAL A 70 -4.76 -5.48 17.66
CA VAL A 70 -5.73 -4.87 18.56
C VAL A 70 -7.10 -5.53 18.34
N PRO A 71 -7.67 -6.22 19.34
CA PRO A 71 -9.02 -6.75 19.22
C PRO A 71 -9.97 -5.55 19.21
N ARG A 72 -10.74 -5.38 18.13
CA ARG A 72 -11.82 -4.39 18.10
C ARG A 72 -12.80 -4.71 19.24
N PRO A 73 -12.97 -3.83 20.26
CA PRO A 73 -14.04 -4.00 21.22
C PRO A 73 -15.38 -3.84 20.49
N HIS A 74 -16.31 -4.74 20.81
CA HIS A 74 -17.66 -4.85 20.26
C HIS A 74 -18.56 -3.72 20.76
#